data_AF-A0A5M9MDA3-F1
#
_entry.id   AF-A0A5M9MDA3-F1
#
_cell.length_a   1.000
_cell.length_b   1.000
_cell.length_c   1.000
_cell.angle_alpha   90.00
_cell.angle_beta   90.00
_cell.angle_gamma   90.00
#
_symmetry.space_group_name_H-M   'P 1'
#
loop_
_entity.id
_entity.type
_entity.pdbx_description
1 polymer ?
#
loop_
_entity_poly.entity_id
_entity_poly.type
_entity_poly.pdbx_seq_one_letter_code
_entity_poly.pdbx_strand_id
1 'polypeptide(L)'
;MTMIAEERRLQLVEEQRRLAASRGFTIDYQQVQESQENVICHKELAPTTHEKYDRAVENWTLWRLSRNESREKNFSKDEPDPSPQILKSFAEYYIATRRKLPSRKSACHNLTSFTSRWERETSRTLPLDYIRNVLTAKYGLPTKPRERALVTAQDIEYLLRHLFEKDNHDYIHERARVQTGSSLSLFAGSGARAGAIVESSSYRNSNECLYYRHLTFNLKWSKNGLIKRWVTIDPEFLKGWRYRDDTTLPKNWFREHPVLGMNFVFWVIVHGIADGAFKGISSVDDLLGKRPPVGRESWTLQWSESARDLPFFRMVSPKGPKADKALTFSSLHHNYTELAERDGFKDVLRVHAKASEATRGQALDHQNHDTYLKYQSALKSLDVQALFYDLDPDYECRDMEQSMAHHRDPNVPQHLNAAALAEFERDEEVVSLNERIAELTKQIAGHPELHKTLVVERNRLYSKKAKKLETKRSEFIAQWWDASYDEYIAGNDFTERDTTSLLYKTVRNIFCNVEGNP
;
A
#
# COMPACT_ATOMS: atom_id res chain seq x y z
N MET A 1 20.78 46.70 -17.99
CA MET A 1 20.29 45.55 -17.17
C MET A 1 18.85 45.14 -17.51
N THR A 2 17.98 46.06 -17.92
CA THR A 2 16.58 45.79 -18.31
C THR A 2 16.42 45.01 -19.63
N MET A 3 17.19 45.32 -20.68
CA MET A 3 17.12 44.59 -21.96
C MET A 3 17.55 43.10 -21.87
N ILE A 4 18.61 42.79 -21.11
CA ILE A 4 19.08 41.40 -20.92
C ILE A 4 18.04 40.55 -20.18
N ALA A 5 17.24 41.16 -19.31
CA ALA A 5 16.13 40.48 -18.63
C ALA A 5 14.95 40.21 -19.57
N GLU A 6 14.77 41.03 -20.60
CA GLU A 6 13.67 40.93 -21.58
C GLU A 6 13.97 39.88 -22.65
N GLU A 7 15.20 39.84 -23.18
CA GLU A 7 15.66 38.76 -24.07
C GLU A 7 15.59 37.38 -23.39
N ARG A 8 15.97 37.31 -22.11
CA ARG A 8 15.90 36.07 -21.33
C ARG A 8 14.46 35.61 -21.12
N ARG A 9 13.50 36.54 -20.97
CA ARG A 9 12.07 36.22 -20.88
C ARG A 9 11.54 35.69 -22.21
N LEU A 10 11.94 36.27 -23.34
CA LEU A 10 11.53 35.79 -24.67
C LEU A 10 12.05 34.38 -24.95
N GLN A 11 13.29 34.07 -24.58
CA GLN A 11 13.84 32.72 -24.68
C GLN A 11 13.09 31.71 -23.81
N LEU A 12 12.77 32.07 -22.56
CA LEU A 12 11.96 31.25 -21.66
C LEU A 12 10.55 31.00 -22.19
N VAL A 13 9.90 32.01 -22.78
CA VAL A 13 8.58 31.87 -23.40
C VAL A 13 8.62 30.89 -24.56
N GLU A 14 9.65 30.95 -25.40
CA GLU A 14 9.81 30.04 -26.54
C GLU A 14 10.06 28.60 -26.08
N GLU A 15 10.91 28.41 -25.07
CA GLU A 15 11.16 27.09 -24.46
C GLU A 15 9.88 26.52 -23.82
N GLN A 16 9.14 27.34 -23.07
CA GLN A 16 7.87 26.94 -22.46
C GLN A 16 6.81 26.61 -23.51
N ARG A 17 6.71 27.39 -24.60
CA ARG A 17 5.81 27.10 -25.73
C ARG A 17 6.15 25.79 -26.41
N ARG A 18 7.43 25.52 -26.65
CA ARG A 18 7.89 24.25 -27.22
C ARG A 18 7.57 23.07 -26.31
N LEU A 19 7.80 23.21 -25.00
CA LEU A 19 7.47 22.19 -23.99
C LEU A 19 5.96 21.98 -23.84
N ALA A 20 5.17 23.05 -23.94
CA ALA A 20 3.71 22.98 -23.91
C ALA A 20 3.18 22.28 -25.16
N ALA A 21 3.66 22.66 -26.34
CA ALA A 21 3.28 22.05 -27.62
C ALA A 21 3.68 20.56 -27.69
N SER A 22 4.85 20.17 -27.17
CA SER A 22 5.26 18.76 -27.11
C SER A 22 4.37 17.90 -26.20
N ARG A 23 3.61 18.54 -25.30
CA ARG A 23 2.61 17.92 -24.43
C ARG A 23 1.17 18.13 -24.92
N GLY A 24 0.99 18.66 -26.15
CA GLY A 24 -0.31 18.91 -26.75
C GLY A 24 -1.02 20.19 -26.28
N PHE A 25 -0.40 21.01 -25.43
CA PHE A 25 -0.95 22.28 -24.95
C PHE A 25 -0.64 23.43 -25.92
N THR A 26 -1.20 23.36 -27.13
CA THR A 26 -0.99 24.36 -28.19
C THR A 26 -1.87 25.60 -28.01
N ILE A 27 -1.58 26.67 -28.75
CA ILE A 27 -2.42 27.89 -28.75
C ILE A 27 -3.82 27.56 -29.30
N ASP A 28 -3.90 26.77 -30.37
CA ASP A 28 -5.17 26.35 -30.95
C ASP A 28 -6.02 25.54 -29.95
N TYR A 29 -5.38 24.63 -29.18
CA TYR A 29 -6.04 23.90 -28.11
C TYR A 29 -6.61 24.85 -27.05
N GLN A 30 -5.84 25.85 -26.62
CA GLN A 30 -6.27 26.85 -25.65
C GLN A 30 -7.47 27.66 -26.16
N GLN A 31 -7.41 28.16 -27.39
CA GLN A 31 -8.51 28.92 -27.99
C GLN A 31 -9.79 28.09 -28.10
N VAL A 32 -9.69 26.81 -28.47
CA VAL A 32 -10.83 25.89 -28.50
C VAL A 32 -11.40 25.69 -27.09
N GLN A 33 -10.55 25.44 -26.09
CA GLN A 33 -11.01 25.28 -24.70
C GLN A 33 -11.65 26.55 -24.14
N GLU A 34 -11.09 27.73 -24.42
CA GLU A 34 -11.63 29.03 -23.99
C GLU A 34 -12.99 29.36 -24.62
N SER A 35 -13.27 28.81 -25.80
CA SER A 35 -14.56 28.96 -26.50
C SER A 35 -15.67 28.02 -26.00
N GLN A 36 -15.32 27.01 -25.19
CA GLN A 36 -16.28 26.05 -24.67
C GLN A 36 -16.98 26.62 -23.43
N GLU A 37 -18.28 26.35 -23.29
CA GLU A 37 -18.98 26.65 -22.04
C GLU A 37 -18.35 25.86 -20.89
N ASN A 38 -18.31 26.48 -19.70
CA ASN A 38 -17.71 25.85 -18.52
C ASN A 38 -18.46 24.55 -18.18
N VAL A 39 -17.80 23.41 -18.43
CA VAL A 39 -18.32 22.11 -18.03
C VAL A 39 -18.02 21.91 -16.56
N ILE A 40 -19.05 21.65 -15.74
CA ILE A 40 -18.85 21.30 -14.34
C ILE A 40 -18.06 19.99 -14.26
N CYS A 41 -16.79 20.09 -13.92
CA CYS A 41 -15.93 18.93 -13.68
C CYS A 41 -16.28 18.31 -12.33
N HIS A 42 -16.91 17.13 -12.37
CA HIS A 42 -17.15 16.36 -11.16
C HIS A 42 -15.97 15.46 -10.84
N LYS A 43 -15.61 15.36 -9.56
CA LYS A 43 -14.60 14.40 -9.08
C LYS A 43 -14.94 12.99 -9.56
N GLU A 44 -13.94 12.24 -10.02
CA GLU A 44 -14.09 10.84 -10.40
C GLU A 44 -14.58 10.01 -9.20
N LEU A 45 -15.53 9.11 -9.46
CA LEU A 45 -16.12 8.28 -8.42
C LEU A 45 -15.48 6.89 -8.46
N ALA A 46 -15.33 6.29 -7.28
CA ALA A 46 -14.97 4.87 -7.22
C ALA A 46 -16.06 4.01 -7.92
N PRO A 47 -15.69 2.90 -8.60
CA PRO A 47 -16.63 2.04 -9.31
C PRO A 47 -17.85 1.63 -8.48
N THR A 48 -17.64 1.34 -7.19
CA THR A 48 -18.72 0.92 -6.26
C THR A 48 -19.72 2.02 -5.91
N THR A 49 -19.38 3.28 -6.17
CA THR A 49 -20.30 4.41 -6.04
C THR A 49 -21.18 4.50 -7.28
N HIS A 50 -20.64 4.22 -8.47
CA HIS A 50 -21.43 4.09 -9.70
C HIS A 50 -22.51 3.02 -9.56
N GLU A 51 -22.16 1.80 -9.12
CA GLU A 51 -23.15 0.72 -8.94
C GLU A 51 -24.30 1.11 -7.98
N LYS A 52 -23.99 1.87 -6.92
CA LYS A 52 -25.03 2.36 -5.97
C LYS A 52 -25.94 3.38 -6.62
N TYR A 53 -25.38 4.26 -7.43
CA TYR A 53 -26.11 5.27 -8.18
C TYR A 53 -26.99 4.60 -9.22
N ASP A 54 -26.46 3.65 -9.98
CA ASP A 54 -27.21 2.89 -10.98
C ASP A 54 -28.36 2.11 -10.33
N ARG A 55 -28.14 1.49 -9.17
CA ARG A 55 -29.23 0.83 -8.43
C ARG A 55 -30.29 1.80 -7.92
N ALA A 56 -29.92 3.05 -7.62
CA ALA A 56 -30.87 4.09 -7.23
C ALA A 56 -31.67 4.61 -8.43
N VAL A 57 -31.01 4.78 -9.58
CA VAL A 57 -31.64 5.12 -10.87
C VAL A 57 -32.57 4.01 -11.34
N GLU A 58 -32.19 2.74 -11.21
CA GLU A 58 -33.06 1.61 -11.53
C GLU A 58 -34.36 1.65 -10.70
N ASN A 59 -34.27 1.95 -9.41
CA ASN A 59 -35.48 2.12 -8.58
C ASN A 59 -36.35 3.29 -9.06
N TRP A 60 -35.74 4.38 -9.55
CA TRP A 60 -36.46 5.49 -10.15
C TRP A 60 -37.14 5.08 -11.46
N THR A 61 -36.43 4.37 -12.33
CA THR A 61 -36.95 3.84 -13.59
C THR A 61 -38.14 2.91 -13.33
N LEU A 62 -38.01 1.96 -12.41
CA LEU A 62 -39.12 1.07 -12.01
C LEU A 62 -40.33 1.86 -11.48
N TRP A 63 -40.09 2.92 -10.71
CA TRP A 63 -41.16 3.79 -10.24
C TRP A 63 -41.86 4.52 -11.40
N ARG A 64 -41.12 5.10 -12.35
CA ARG A 64 -41.68 5.76 -13.54
C ARG A 64 -42.48 4.79 -14.40
N LEU A 65 -41.94 3.61 -14.65
CA LEU A 65 -42.63 2.56 -15.39
C LEU A 65 -43.92 2.10 -14.69
N SER A 66 -43.92 2.02 -13.35
CA SER A 66 -45.14 1.70 -12.59
C SER A 66 -46.27 2.74 -12.74
N ARG A 67 -45.94 3.93 -13.26
CA ARG A 67 -46.88 5.01 -13.58
C ARG A 67 -47.17 5.13 -15.08
N ASN A 68 -46.72 4.18 -15.89
CA ASN A 68 -46.75 4.23 -17.36
C ASN A 68 -46.06 5.49 -17.94
N GLU A 69 -45.01 5.97 -17.27
CA GLU A 69 -44.20 7.10 -17.71
C GLU A 69 -42.89 6.63 -18.37
N SER A 70 -42.28 7.49 -19.19
CA SER A 70 -40.96 7.22 -19.78
C SER A 70 -39.90 6.97 -18.70
N ARG A 71 -38.98 6.05 -18.97
CA ARG A 71 -37.85 5.71 -18.08
C ARG A 71 -36.91 6.89 -17.82
N GLU A 72 -36.86 7.86 -18.74
CA GLU A 72 -35.95 9.02 -18.70
C GLU A 72 -36.62 10.28 -18.14
N LYS A 73 -37.91 10.20 -17.79
CA LYS A 73 -38.71 11.34 -17.32
C LYS A 73 -38.08 11.99 -16.09
N ASN A 74 -37.90 13.31 -16.15
CA ASN A 74 -37.23 14.12 -15.13
C ASN A 74 -35.79 13.66 -14.78
N PHE A 75 -35.09 12.99 -15.70
CA PHE A 75 -33.71 12.52 -15.46
C PHE A 75 -32.69 13.08 -16.46
N SER A 76 -33.09 13.39 -17.70
CA SER A 76 -32.17 13.98 -18.69
C SER A 76 -31.95 15.48 -18.47
N LYS A 77 -30.93 16.05 -19.14
CA LYS A 77 -30.67 17.49 -19.16
C LYS A 77 -31.85 18.28 -19.74
N ASP A 78 -32.48 17.75 -20.77
CA ASP A 78 -33.57 18.41 -21.49
C ASP A 78 -34.93 18.29 -20.77
N GLU A 79 -35.00 17.45 -19.74
CA GLU A 79 -36.20 17.28 -18.93
C GLU A 79 -36.26 18.31 -17.77
N PRO A 80 -37.48 18.72 -17.39
CA PRO A 80 -37.67 19.61 -16.25
C PRO A 80 -37.29 18.91 -14.94
N ASP A 81 -36.89 19.70 -13.95
CA ASP A 81 -36.54 19.21 -12.62
C ASP A 81 -37.72 18.45 -12.00
N PRO A 82 -37.49 17.31 -11.32
CA PRO A 82 -38.52 16.68 -10.55
C PRO A 82 -38.95 17.61 -9.41
N SER A 83 -40.24 17.92 -9.33
CA SER A 83 -40.76 18.73 -8.22
C SER A 83 -40.49 18.06 -6.87
N PRO A 84 -40.42 18.82 -5.77
CA PRO A 84 -40.25 18.23 -4.45
C PRO A 84 -41.28 17.13 -4.15
N GLN A 85 -42.54 17.29 -4.58
CA GLN A 85 -43.62 16.31 -4.39
C GLN A 85 -43.37 15.01 -5.17
N ILE A 86 -42.75 15.09 -6.35
CA ILE A 86 -42.32 13.90 -7.12
C ILE A 86 -41.23 13.16 -6.35
N LEU A 87 -40.22 13.85 -5.84
CA LEU A 87 -39.14 13.24 -5.04
C LEU A 87 -39.67 12.58 -3.75
N LYS A 88 -40.64 13.24 -3.09
CA LYS A 88 -41.33 12.69 -1.91
C LYS A 88 -42.07 11.40 -2.24
N SER A 89 -42.80 11.38 -3.36
CA SER A 89 -43.55 10.21 -3.83
C SER A 89 -42.63 9.07 -4.23
N PHE A 90 -41.49 9.36 -4.86
CA PHE A 90 -40.47 8.37 -5.17
C PHE A 90 -39.89 7.72 -3.91
N ALA A 91 -39.51 8.53 -2.92
CA ALA A 91 -39.00 8.03 -1.66
C ALA A 91 -40.01 7.15 -0.93
N GLU A 92 -41.29 7.52 -0.98
CA GLU A 92 -42.40 6.74 -0.43
C GLU A 92 -42.62 5.43 -1.19
N TYR A 93 -42.59 5.45 -2.53
CA TYR A 93 -42.64 4.25 -3.36
C TYR A 93 -41.53 3.26 -3.01
N TYR A 94 -40.28 3.75 -2.86
CA TYR A 94 -39.15 2.92 -2.46
C TYR A 94 -39.39 2.23 -1.12
N ILE A 95 -40.09 2.88 -0.17
CA ILE A 95 -40.41 2.29 1.13
C ILE A 95 -41.55 1.28 1.00
N ALA A 96 -42.65 1.70 0.38
CA ALA A 96 -43.91 0.96 0.34
C ALA A 96 -43.84 -0.34 -0.47
N THR A 97 -42.95 -0.42 -1.46
CA THR A 97 -42.84 -1.57 -2.36
C THR A 97 -41.86 -2.65 -1.92
N ARG A 98 -41.17 -2.47 -0.78
CA ARG A 98 -40.18 -3.44 -0.29
C ARG A 98 -40.86 -4.56 0.48
N ARG A 99 -40.49 -5.81 0.15
CA ARG A 99 -40.93 -7.01 0.90
C ARG A 99 -40.64 -6.91 2.41
N LYS A 100 -39.50 -6.31 2.77
CA LYS A 100 -39.14 -5.98 4.16
C LYS A 100 -38.96 -4.47 4.27
N LEU A 101 -39.65 -3.86 5.23
CA LEU A 101 -39.55 -2.42 5.47
C LEU A 101 -38.08 -1.99 5.63
N PRO A 102 -37.61 -1.01 4.85
CA PRO A 102 -36.26 -0.50 4.98
C PRO A 102 -36.09 0.30 6.28
N SER A 103 -34.86 0.43 6.75
CA SER A 103 -34.55 1.40 7.81
C SER A 103 -34.65 2.83 7.29
N ARG A 104 -34.87 3.81 8.18
CA ARG A 104 -34.80 5.24 7.83
C ARG A 104 -33.51 5.57 7.08
N LYS A 105 -32.38 5.03 7.54
CA LYS A 105 -31.06 5.24 6.93
C LYS A 105 -30.99 4.68 5.51
N SER A 106 -31.55 3.51 5.26
CA SER A 106 -31.57 2.87 3.93
C SER A 106 -32.41 3.68 2.93
N ALA A 107 -33.59 4.14 3.36
CA ALA A 107 -34.45 4.97 2.52
C ALA A 107 -33.78 6.32 2.19
N CYS A 108 -33.21 7.01 3.18
CA CYS A 108 -32.42 8.21 2.94
C CYS A 108 -31.25 7.96 1.97
N HIS A 109 -30.52 6.87 2.16
CA HIS A 109 -29.38 6.55 1.30
C HIS A 109 -29.79 6.34 -0.16
N ASN A 110 -30.91 5.66 -0.41
CA ASN A 110 -31.42 5.50 -1.78
C ASN A 110 -31.77 6.85 -2.43
N LEU A 111 -32.48 7.72 -1.71
CA LEU A 111 -32.82 9.05 -2.23
C LEU A 111 -31.56 9.90 -2.49
N THR A 112 -30.61 9.94 -1.55
CA THR A 112 -29.35 10.67 -1.73
C THR A 112 -28.54 10.12 -2.90
N SER A 113 -28.44 8.79 -3.06
CA SER A 113 -27.75 8.20 -4.20
C SER A 113 -28.41 8.55 -5.53
N PHE A 114 -29.73 8.61 -5.57
CA PHE A 114 -30.46 9.06 -6.76
C PHE A 114 -30.16 10.54 -7.06
N THR A 115 -30.33 11.45 -6.09
CA THR A 115 -30.11 12.88 -6.32
C THR A 115 -28.67 13.20 -6.69
N SER A 116 -27.69 12.53 -6.08
CA SER A 116 -26.28 12.71 -6.45
C SER A 116 -25.94 12.18 -7.84
N ARG A 117 -26.63 11.15 -8.32
CA ARG A 117 -26.50 10.69 -9.72
C ARG A 117 -27.15 11.67 -10.68
N TRP A 118 -28.34 12.15 -10.34
CA TRP A 118 -29.08 13.15 -11.10
C TRP A 118 -28.28 14.46 -11.21
N GLU A 119 -27.74 14.98 -10.11
CA GLU A 119 -26.89 16.18 -10.06
C GLU A 119 -25.69 16.11 -11.01
N ARG A 120 -25.09 14.92 -11.16
CA ARG A 120 -23.95 14.72 -12.07
C ARG A 120 -24.36 14.63 -13.54
N GLU A 121 -25.58 14.15 -13.80
CA GLU A 121 -26.10 14.05 -15.15
C GLU A 121 -26.61 15.42 -15.64
N THR A 122 -27.21 16.19 -14.74
CA THR A 122 -27.92 17.43 -15.08
C THR A 122 -27.20 18.71 -14.68
N SER A 123 -26.13 18.62 -13.87
CA SER A 123 -25.41 19.77 -13.30
C SER A 123 -26.28 20.70 -12.42
N ARG A 124 -27.45 20.23 -11.94
CA ARG A 124 -28.41 20.98 -11.12
C ARG A 124 -28.58 20.30 -9.75
N THR A 125 -29.09 21.01 -8.73
CA THR A 125 -29.24 20.49 -7.34
C THR A 125 -30.70 20.28 -6.92
N LEU A 126 -30.98 19.24 -6.13
CA LEU A 126 -32.34 18.92 -5.64
C LEU A 126 -32.47 18.99 -4.09
N PRO A 127 -33.66 19.32 -3.55
CA PRO A 127 -33.90 19.39 -2.10
C PRO A 127 -34.08 17.99 -1.46
N LEU A 128 -33.56 17.78 -0.23
CA LEU A 128 -33.34 16.42 0.33
C LEU A 128 -34.01 16.04 1.67
N ASP A 129 -34.80 16.89 2.35
CA ASP A 129 -35.10 16.67 3.78
C ASP A 129 -36.52 16.14 4.15
N TYR A 130 -37.11 15.24 3.36
CA TYR A 130 -38.49 14.76 3.64
C TYR A 130 -38.59 13.43 4.41
N ILE A 131 -37.70 12.47 4.15
CA ILE A 131 -37.82 11.09 4.64
C ILE A 131 -37.73 11.01 6.18
N ARG A 132 -36.88 11.85 6.78
CA ARG A 132 -36.52 11.76 8.20
C ARG A 132 -37.69 11.98 9.15
N ASN A 133 -38.68 12.76 8.73
CA ASN A 133 -39.80 13.17 9.57
C ASN A 133 -41.09 12.45 9.14
N VAL A 134 -41.61 12.79 7.96
CA VAL A 134 -42.98 12.38 7.54
C VAL A 134 -43.06 10.89 7.27
N LEU A 135 -42.19 10.36 6.40
CA LEU A 135 -42.24 8.94 6.02
C LEU A 135 -41.78 8.01 7.14
N THR A 136 -40.88 8.49 8.02
CA THR A 136 -40.47 7.75 9.21
C THR A 136 -41.64 7.52 10.15
N ALA A 137 -42.44 8.56 10.44
CA ALA A 137 -43.63 8.45 11.27
C ALA A 137 -44.73 7.60 10.60
N LYS A 138 -45.01 7.84 9.31
CA LYS A 138 -46.07 7.16 8.55
C LYS A 138 -45.88 5.64 8.47
N TYR A 139 -44.66 5.17 8.21
CA TYR A 139 -44.36 3.75 8.00
C TYR A 139 -43.69 3.07 9.20
N GLY A 140 -43.51 3.79 10.31
CA GLY A 140 -42.83 3.27 11.50
C GLY A 140 -41.40 2.81 11.20
N LEU A 141 -40.64 3.57 10.41
CA LEU A 141 -39.33 3.13 9.94
C LEU A 141 -38.36 2.92 11.12
N PRO A 142 -37.62 1.80 11.18
CA PRO A 142 -36.60 1.60 12.21
C PRO A 142 -35.56 2.72 12.19
N THR A 143 -35.45 3.44 13.32
CA THR A 143 -34.50 4.54 13.53
C THR A 143 -33.33 4.14 14.41
N LYS A 144 -33.57 3.21 15.35
CA LYS A 144 -32.55 2.73 16.29
C LYS A 144 -31.43 2.04 15.52
N PRO A 145 -30.15 2.41 15.76
CA PRO A 145 -29.03 1.60 15.34
C PRO A 145 -29.20 0.18 15.87
N ARG A 146 -28.76 -0.81 15.10
CA ARG A 146 -28.64 -2.17 15.62
C ARG A 146 -27.64 -2.16 16.77
N GLU A 147 -28.02 -2.72 17.91
CA GLU A 147 -27.11 -3.00 19.02
C GLU A 147 -25.98 -3.91 18.54
N ARG A 148 -24.81 -3.71 19.13
CA ARG A 148 -23.59 -4.45 18.77
C ARG A 148 -22.81 -4.70 20.04
N ALA A 149 -22.61 -5.98 20.37
CA ALA A 149 -21.57 -6.37 21.29
C ALA A 149 -20.20 -6.03 20.69
N LEU A 150 -19.29 -5.57 21.53
CA LEU A 150 -17.91 -5.30 21.13
C LEU A 150 -17.10 -6.58 21.36
N VAL A 151 -16.26 -6.92 20.39
CA VAL A 151 -15.32 -8.03 20.51
C VAL A 151 -14.13 -7.60 21.35
N THR A 152 -13.85 -8.35 22.39
CA THR A 152 -12.73 -8.16 23.33
C THR A 152 -11.62 -9.17 23.05
N ALA A 153 -10.45 -8.98 23.67
CA ALA A 153 -9.37 -9.95 23.63
C ALA A 153 -9.81 -11.34 24.16
N GLN A 154 -10.61 -11.35 25.22
CA GLN A 154 -11.12 -12.58 25.83
C GLN A 154 -12.02 -13.36 24.85
N ASP A 155 -12.86 -12.67 24.07
CA ASP A 155 -13.71 -13.32 23.06
C ASP A 155 -12.86 -13.97 21.97
N ILE A 156 -11.78 -13.30 21.54
CA ILE A 156 -10.83 -13.86 20.57
C ILE A 156 -10.11 -15.09 21.14
N GLU A 157 -9.73 -15.06 22.41
CA GLU A 157 -9.14 -16.21 23.10
C GLU A 157 -10.09 -17.41 23.12
N TYR A 158 -11.35 -17.22 23.53
CA TYR A 158 -12.34 -18.28 23.56
C TYR A 158 -12.53 -18.90 22.17
N LEU A 159 -12.71 -18.07 21.15
CA LEU A 159 -12.92 -18.54 19.78
C LEU A 159 -11.71 -19.28 19.23
N LEU A 160 -10.49 -18.77 19.42
CA LEU A 160 -9.27 -19.44 18.96
C LEU A 160 -9.07 -20.78 19.68
N ARG A 161 -9.32 -20.81 20.99
CA ARG A 161 -9.22 -22.03 21.79
C ARG A 161 -10.25 -23.06 21.37
N HIS A 162 -11.51 -22.65 21.24
CA HIS A 162 -12.56 -23.52 20.72
C HIS A 162 -12.20 -24.05 19.34
N LEU A 163 -11.82 -23.15 18.42
CA LEU A 163 -11.49 -23.46 17.04
C LEU A 163 -10.45 -24.57 16.93
N PHE A 164 -9.45 -24.66 17.81
CA PHE A 164 -8.39 -25.66 17.71
C PHE A 164 -8.46 -26.80 18.72
N GLU A 165 -9.09 -26.63 19.89
CA GLU A 165 -9.16 -27.67 20.92
C GLU A 165 -10.48 -28.47 20.92
N LYS A 166 -11.61 -27.83 20.60
CA LYS A 166 -12.95 -28.38 20.88
C LYS A 166 -13.87 -28.42 19.68
N ASP A 167 -13.62 -27.61 18.66
CA ASP A 167 -14.48 -27.53 17.49
C ASP A 167 -14.47 -28.86 16.73
N ASN A 168 -15.64 -29.49 16.66
CA ASN A 168 -15.87 -30.76 15.98
C ASN A 168 -16.45 -30.56 14.57
N HIS A 169 -16.49 -29.31 14.09
CA HIS A 169 -16.96 -28.98 12.75
C HIS A 169 -16.10 -29.64 11.66
N ASP A 170 -16.78 -30.29 10.72
CA ASP A 170 -16.15 -30.90 9.54
C ASP A 170 -15.88 -29.81 8.48
N TYR A 171 -14.66 -29.30 8.47
CA TYR A 171 -14.25 -28.30 7.49
C TYR A 171 -14.05 -28.97 6.13
N ILE A 172 -14.64 -28.36 5.08
CA ILE A 172 -14.47 -28.82 3.69
C ILE A 172 -13.00 -29.03 3.29
N HIS A 173 -12.10 -28.27 3.91
CA HIS A 173 -10.65 -28.45 3.89
C HIS A 173 -10.04 -27.64 5.06
N GLU A 174 -9.03 -28.17 5.76
CA GLU A 174 -8.43 -27.57 6.97
C GLU A 174 -7.91 -26.13 6.76
N ARG A 175 -7.54 -25.78 5.52
CA ARG A 175 -7.23 -24.38 5.15
C ARG A 175 -8.32 -23.37 5.57
N ALA A 176 -9.59 -23.75 5.58
CA ALA A 176 -10.69 -22.89 6.04
C ALA A 176 -10.62 -22.60 7.55
N ARG A 177 -10.30 -23.63 8.35
CA ARG A 177 -10.05 -23.50 9.80
C ARG A 177 -8.85 -22.59 10.06
N VAL A 178 -7.73 -22.84 9.39
CA VAL A 178 -6.49 -22.05 9.49
C VAL A 178 -6.74 -20.58 9.13
N GLN A 179 -7.43 -20.31 8.01
CA GLN A 179 -7.77 -18.93 7.61
C GLN A 179 -8.71 -18.23 8.60
N THR A 180 -9.62 -18.97 9.24
CA THR A 180 -10.49 -18.42 10.28
C THR A 180 -9.67 -18.00 11.50
N GLY A 181 -8.76 -18.86 11.97
CA GLY A 181 -7.87 -18.53 13.09
C GLY A 181 -6.92 -17.38 12.80
N SER A 182 -6.26 -17.39 11.64
CA SER A 182 -5.32 -16.33 11.27
C SER A 182 -5.98 -14.98 11.04
N SER A 183 -7.21 -14.97 10.50
CA SER A 183 -7.96 -13.72 10.35
C SER A 183 -8.42 -13.14 11.69
N LEU A 184 -8.81 -13.96 12.67
CA LEU A 184 -9.10 -13.47 14.04
C LEU A 184 -7.88 -12.75 14.64
N SER A 185 -6.69 -13.37 14.57
CA SER A 185 -5.43 -12.78 15.04
C SER A 185 -5.10 -11.48 14.29
N LEU A 186 -5.25 -11.45 12.96
CA LEU A 186 -5.01 -10.26 12.14
C LEU A 186 -5.89 -9.09 12.57
N PHE A 187 -7.21 -9.29 12.65
CA PHE A 187 -8.14 -8.20 12.92
C PHE A 187 -8.04 -7.68 14.34
N ALA A 188 -7.79 -8.57 15.31
CA ALA A 188 -7.47 -8.20 16.68
C ALA A 188 -6.22 -7.30 16.76
N GLY A 189 -5.13 -7.70 16.08
CA GLY A 189 -3.83 -7.00 16.19
C GLY A 189 -3.59 -5.81 15.25
N SER A 190 -4.47 -5.54 14.27
CA SER A 190 -4.28 -4.41 13.31
C SER A 190 -5.36 -3.33 13.35
N GLY A 191 -6.56 -3.66 13.82
CA GLY A 191 -7.75 -2.84 13.60
C GLY A 191 -8.10 -2.67 12.11
N ALA A 192 -7.54 -3.47 11.21
CA ALA A 192 -7.73 -3.33 9.77
C ALA A 192 -9.22 -3.44 9.38
N ARG A 193 -9.61 -2.69 8.35
CA ARG A 193 -10.95 -2.86 7.78
C ARG A 193 -10.99 -4.16 6.99
N ALA A 194 -11.95 -5.02 7.28
CA ALA A 194 -12.11 -6.30 6.59
C ALA A 194 -12.09 -6.19 5.06
N GLY A 195 -12.75 -5.19 4.49
CA GLY A 195 -12.73 -4.97 3.04
C GLY A 195 -11.37 -4.62 2.44
N ALA A 196 -10.35 -4.27 3.24
CA ALA A 196 -8.97 -4.08 2.79
C ALA A 196 -8.16 -5.39 2.82
N ILE A 197 -8.63 -6.40 3.55
CA ILE A 197 -7.94 -7.68 3.78
C ILE A 197 -8.56 -8.81 2.95
N VAL A 198 -9.89 -8.82 2.86
CA VAL A 198 -10.69 -9.78 2.09
C VAL A 198 -11.58 -9.03 1.10
N GLU A 199 -12.04 -9.72 0.06
CA GLU A 199 -12.87 -9.09 -0.98
C GLU A 199 -14.15 -8.50 -0.37
N SER A 200 -14.28 -7.18 -0.47
CA SER A 200 -15.41 -6.45 0.08
C SER A 200 -16.68 -6.73 -0.71
N SER A 201 -17.82 -6.87 -0.03
CA SER A 201 -19.13 -6.97 -0.71
C SER A 201 -19.49 -5.73 -1.54
N SER A 202 -18.82 -4.59 -1.29
CA SER A 202 -18.97 -3.40 -2.15
C SER A 202 -18.15 -3.48 -3.43
N TYR A 203 -17.10 -4.29 -3.47
CA TYR A 203 -16.17 -4.48 -4.59
C TYR A 203 -16.23 -5.96 -5.04
N ARG A 204 -17.44 -6.46 -5.28
CA ARG A 204 -17.65 -7.88 -5.55
C ARG A 204 -17.04 -8.25 -6.90
N ASN A 205 -16.37 -9.41 -6.97
CA ASN A 205 -15.67 -9.92 -8.15
C ASN A 205 -14.46 -9.08 -8.58
N SER A 206 -13.99 -8.12 -7.77
CA SER A 206 -12.76 -7.39 -8.07
C SER A 206 -11.50 -8.16 -7.66
N ASN A 207 -11.64 -9.16 -6.78
CA ASN A 207 -10.52 -9.86 -6.16
C ASN A 207 -9.58 -8.94 -5.35
N GLU A 208 -9.98 -7.69 -5.06
CA GLU A 208 -9.17 -6.74 -4.30
C GLU A 208 -9.13 -7.14 -2.83
N CYS A 209 -7.98 -7.63 -2.39
CA CYS A 209 -7.76 -8.24 -1.08
C CYS A 209 -6.28 -8.18 -0.66
N LEU A 210 -5.92 -8.74 0.49
CA LEU A 210 -4.53 -8.86 0.89
C LEU A 210 -3.80 -9.92 0.06
N TYR A 211 -2.72 -9.53 -0.61
CA TYR A 211 -1.81 -10.41 -1.36
C TYR A 211 -0.47 -10.54 -0.62
N TYR A 212 0.32 -11.57 -0.94
CA TYR A 212 1.66 -11.72 -0.35
C TYR A 212 2.56 -10.51 -0.63
N ARG A 213 2.49 -9.91 -1.82
CA ARG A 213 3.25 -8.69 -2.15
C ARG A 213 2.94 -7.49 -1.23
N HIS A 214 1.80 -7.50 -0.53
CA HIS A 214 1.43 -6.47 0.44
C HIS A 214 1.95 -6.78 1.85
N LEU A 215 2.54 -7.96 2.04
CA LEU A 215 3.16 -8.39 3.29
C LEU A 215 4.68 -8.27 3.16
N THR A 216 5.34 -7.96 4.28
CA THR A 216 6.77 -8.25 4.43
C THR A 216 6.96 -9.15 5.64
N PHE A 217 7.93 -10.06 5.57
CA PHE A 217 8.30 -10.91 6.69
C PHE A 217 9.75 -10.63 7.04
N ASN A 218 9.97 -10.17 8.26
CA ASN A 218 11.25 -9.62 8.65
C ASN A 218 11.75 -10.28 9.93
N LEU A 219 13.07 -10.32 10.06
CA LEU A 219 13.74 -10.79 11.26
C LEU A 219 14.94 -9.93 11.62
N LYS A 220 15.24 -9.81 12.91
CA LYS A 220 16.39 -9.06 13.44
C LYS A 220 17.02 -9.75 14.63
N TRP A 221 18.27 -9.41 14.87
CA TRP A 221 18.94 -9.76 16.12
C TRP A 221 18.33 -8.95 17.27
N SER A 222 18.07 -9.63 18.39
CA SER A 222 17.76 -9.02 19.67
C SER A 222 19.03 -8.84 20.50
N LYS A 223 18.98 -7.99 21.52
CA LYS A 223 20.12 -7.66 22.41
C LYS A 223 20.71 -8.88 23.12
N ASN A 224 19.93 -9.94 23.30
CA ASN A 224 20.33 -11.19 23.94
C ASN A 224 20.75 -12.29 22.93
N GLY A 225 20.90 -11.96 21.65
CA GLY A 225 21.25 -12.93 20.60
C GLY A 225 20.07 -13.77 20.10
N LEU A 226 18.86 -13.58 20.64
CA LEU A 226 17.64 -14.20 20.09
C LEU A 226 17.19 -13.48 18.81
N ILE A 227 16.34 -14.14 18.03
CA ILE A 227 15.71 -13.54 16.85
C ILE A 227 14.34 -13.00 17.21
N LYS A 228 14.09 -11.74 16.82
CA LYS A 228 12.74 -11.16 16.77
C LYS A 228 12.23 -11.19 15.35
N ARG A 229 10.97 -11.58 15.15
CA ARG A 229 10.29 -11.54 13.85
C ARG A 229 9.11 -10.59 13.87
N TRP A 230 8.85 -9.96 12.73
CA TRP A 230 7.67 -9.13 12.56
C TRP A 230 7.18 -9.15 11.13
N VAL A 231 5.92 -8.78 10.95
CA VAL A 231 5.26 -8.66 9.66
C VAL A 231 4.74 -7.25 9.49
N THR A 232 4.90 -6.66 8.31
CA THR A 232 4.17 -5.43 7.94
C THR A 232 3.12 -5.71 6.89
N ILE A 233 2.05 -4.91 6.89
CA ILE A 233 0.93 -4.99 5.94
C ILE A 233 0.72 -3.63 5.29
N ASP A 234 0.83 -3.60 3.96
CA ASP A 234 0.44 -2.47 3.13
C ASP A 234 -1.11 -2.36 3.02
N PRO A 235 -1.72 -1.23 3.40
CA PRO A 235 -3.16 -1.05 3.37
C PRO A 235 -3.69 -0.57 2.00
N GLU A 236 -3.13 -1.04 0.88
CA GLU A 236 -3.47 -0.65 -0.50
C GLU A 236 -5.00 -0.53 -0.76
N PHE A 237 -5.76 -1.51 -0.27
CA PHE A 237 -7.22 -1.56 -0.49
C PHE A 237 -8.04 -0.84 0.61
N LEU A 238 -7.45 0.12 1.32
CA LEU A 238 -8.17 0.88 2.34
C LEU A 238 -9.29 1.73 1.73
N LYS A 239 -10.50 1.59 2.30
CA LYS A 239 -11.67 2.35 1.84
C LYS A 239 -11.40 3.86 1.91
N GLY A 240 -11.70 4.54 0.80
CA GLY A 240 -11.51 5.99 0.65
C GLY A 240 -10.16 6.34 0.03
N TRP A 241 -9.21 5.40 0.00
CA TRP A 241 -7.84 5.62 -0.47
C TRP A 241 -7.43 4.74 -1.64
N ARG A 242 -8.30 3.81 -2.06
CA ARG A 242 -8.07 2.98 -3.25
C ARG A 242 -7.76 3.83 -4.47
N TYR A 243 -6.80 3.35 -5.26
CA TYR A 243 -6.37 3.97 -6.52
C TYR A 243 -5.81 5.39 -6.37
N ARG A 244 -5.39 5.77 -5.16
CA ARG A 244 -4.68 7.02 -4.91
C ARG A 244 -3.22 6.73 -4.61
N ASP A 245 -2.34 7.38 -5.37
CA ASP A 245 -0.89 7.39 -5.19
C ASP A 245 -0.38 8.72 -4.60
N ASP A 246 -1.29 9.70 -4.45
CA ASP A 246 -1.00 11.04 -3.90
C ASP A 246 -0.67 11.05 -2.41
N THR A 247 -0.88 9.92 -1.71
CA THR A 247 -0.75 9.80 -0.27
C THR A 247 -0.16 8.47 0.15
N THR A 248 0.85 8.51 1.02
CA THR A 248 1.38 7.31 1.67
C THR A 248 0.53 6.94 2.87
N LEU A 249 -0.03 5.73 2.86
CA LEU A 249 -0.78 5.20 3.99
C LEU A 249 0.16 4.48 4.98
N PRO A 250 -0.03 4.67 6.29
CA PRO A 250 0.78 3.98 7.28
C PRO A 250 0.51 2.47 7.25
N LYS A 251 1.58 1.68 7.08
CA LYS A 251 1.55 0.21 7.15
C LYS A 251 1.19 -0.25 8.56
N ASN A 252 0.42 -1.33 8.66
CA ASN A 252 0.29 -2.05 9.93
C ASN A 252 1.56 -2.86 10.17
N TRP A 253 1.90 -3.11 11.43
CA TRP A 253 3.00 -3.98 11.80
C TRP A 253 2.57 -4.89 12.95
N PHE A 254 3.09 -6.11 12.95
CA PHE A 254 2.81 -7.15 13.94
C PHE A 254 4.13 -7.72 14.44
N ARG A 255 4.34 -7.67 15.76
CA ARG A 255 5.39 -8.43 16.41
C ARG A 255 4.92 -9.84 16.76
N GLU A 256 5.86 -10.70 17.14
CA GLU A 256 5.54 -11.99 17.73
C GLU A 256 4.73 -11.80 19.04
N HIS A 257 3.63 -12.54 19.12
CA HIS A 257 2.78 -12.62 20.32
C HIS A 257 3.15 -13.87 21.13
N PRO A 258 3.14 -13.83 22.48
CA PRO A 258 3.49 -14.98 23.32
C PRO A 258 2.60 -16.21 23.13
N VAL A 259 1.31 -15.98 22.88
CA VAL A 259 0.33 -17.04 22.57
C VAL A 259 0.28 -17.28 21.07
N LEU A 260 0.54 -18.52 20.65
CA LEU A 260 0.70 -18.92 19.25
C LEU A 260 -0.53 -18.59 18.38
N GLY A 261 -1.74 -18.92 18.83
CA GLY A 261 -2.97 -18.66 18.07
C GLY A 261 -3.27 -17.17 17.88
N MET A 262 -2.76 -16.31 18.76
CA MET A 262 -2.90 -14.85 18.67
C MET A 262 -1.74 -14.21 17.89
N ASN A 263 -0.69 -14.97 17.56
CA ASN A 263 0.50 -14.49 16.87
C ASN A 263 0.30 -14.45 15.35
N PHE A 264 0.06 -13.27 14.79
CA PHE A 264 -0.11 -13.13 13.33
C PHE A 264 1.18 -13.47 12.55
N VAL A 265 2.36 -13.26 13.12
CA VAL A 265 3.64 -13.65 12.51
C VAL A 265 3.69 -15.17 12.32
N PHE A 266 3.24 -15.94 13.31
CA PHE A 266 3.10 -17.39 13.20
C PHE A 266 2.16 -17.79 12.06
N TRP A 267 1.01 -17.12 11.94
CA TRP A 267 0.08 -17.40 10.85
C TRP A 267 0.67 -17.12 9.46
N VAL A 268 1.48 -16.07 9.30
CA VAL A 268 2.18 -15.80 8.04
C VAL A 268 3.19 -16.90 7.71
N ILE A 269 3.88 -17.47 8.72
CA ILE A 269 4.75 -18.64 8.52
C ILE A 269 3.92 -19.83 8.02
N VAL A 270 2.83 -20.17 8.71
CA VAL A 270 1.97 -21.32 8.36
C VAL A 270 1.41 -21.17 6.94
N HIS A 271 0.86 -20.00 6.62
CA HIS A 271 0.33 -19.72 5.29
C HIS A 271 1.41 -19.76 4.22
N GLY A 272 2.54 -19.09 4.48
CA GLY A 272 3.63 -18.97 3.51
C GLY A 272 4.29 -20.31 3.20
N ILE A 273 4.51 -21.17 4.19
CA ILE A 273 5.04 -22.53 3.96
C ILE A 273 4.03 -23.39 3.21
N ALA A 274 2.75 -23.37 3.62
CA ALA A 274 1.70 -24.14 2.94
C ALA A 274 1.48 -23.72 1.48
N ASP A 275 1.87 -22.49 1.13
CA ASP A 275 1.72 -21.92 -0.21
C ASP A 275 3.01 -21.96 -1.04
N GLY A 276 4.13 -22.41 -0.47
CA GLY A 276 5.44 -22.28 -1.13
C GLY A 276 5.81 -20.82 -1.40
N ALA A 277 5.34 -19.91 -0.55
CA ALA A 277 5.46 -18.48 -0.77
C ALA A 277 6.83 -17.93 -0.41
N PHE A 278 7.56 -18.52 0.54
CA PHE A 278 8.91 -18.06 0.87
C PHE A 278 9.92 -18.51 -0.19
N LYS A 279 10.66 -17.57 -0.78
CA LYS A 279 11.68 -17.87 -1.78
C LYS A 279 12.83 -18.63 -1.12
N GLY A 280 13.02 -19.88 -1.57
CA GLY A 280 14.11 -20.76 -1.13
C GLY A 280 13.94 -21.36 0.27
N ILE A 281 12.73 -21.34 0.82
CA ILE A 281 12.44 -21.89 2.16
C ILE A 281 11.17 -22.74 2.06
N SER A 282 11.27 -24.02 2.43
CA SER A 282 10.20 -25.01 2.21
C SER A 282 9.61 -25.63 3.48
N SER A 283 10.21 -25.38 4.65
CA SER A 283 9.74 -25.91 5.92
C SER A 283 9.74 -24.87 7.03
N VAL A 284 8.94 -25.13 8.07
CA VAL A 284 8.90 -24.28 9.27
C VAL A 284 10.26 -24.27 9.97
N ASP A 285 10.91 -25.43 10.10
CA ASP A 285 12.23 -25.53 10.76
C ASP A 285 13.31 -24.75 10.02
N ASP A 286 13.30 -24.79 8.69
CA ASP A 286 14.24 -24.00 7.88
C ASP A 286 13.99 -22.49 8.06
N LEU A 287 12.73 -22.05 8.04
CA LEU A 287 12.37 -20.66 8.31
C LEU A 287 12.79 -20.21 9.70
N LEU A 288 12.52 -21.02 10.73
CA LEU A 288 12.89 -20.71 12.11
C LEU A 288 14.41 -20.76 12.32
N GLY A 289 15.14 -21.54 11.52
CA GLY A 289 16.60 -21.60 11.46
C GLY A 289 17.25 -20.38 10.83
N LYS A 290 16.53 -19.61 9.99
CA LYS A 290 17.09 -18.42 9.34
C LYS A 290 17.50 -17.34 10.35
N ARG A 291 18.59 -16.66 10.03
CA ARG A 291 19.19 -15.56 10.81
C ARG A 291 19.52 -14.41 9.86
N PRO A 292 19.55 -13.15 10.33
CA PRO A 292 20.06 -12.07 9.49
C PRO A 292 21.50 -12.39 9.10
N PRO A 293 21.89 -12.21 7.83
CA PRO A 293 23.25 -12.43 7.38
C PRO A 293 24.30 -11.70 8.22
N VAL A 294 25.52 -12.23 8.24
CA VAL A 294 26.61 -11.67 9.05
C VAL A 294 26.82 -10.19 8.74
N GLY A 295 26.85 -9.37 9.80
CA GLY A 295 26.98 -7.91 9.70
C GLY A 295 25.66 -7.16 9.53
N ARG A 296 24.58 -7.81 9.09
CA ARG A 296 23.26 -7.17 8.99
C ARG A 296 22.54 -7.15 10.34
N GLU A 297 21.89 -6.03 10.63
CA GLU A 297 21.04 -5.90 11.83
C GLU A 297 19.69 -6.60 11.66
N SER A 298 19.19 -6.65 10.42
CA SER A 298 17.92 -7.29 10.07
C SER A 298 17.91 -7.81 8.63
N TRP A 299 16.92 -8.65 8.34
CA TRP A 299 16.74 -9.29 7.04
C TRP A 299 15.26 -9.49 6.74
N THR A 300 14.87 -9.12 5.52
CA THR A 300 13.54 -9.35 4.96
C THR A 300 13.58 -10.57 4.07
N LEU A 301 12.74 -11.56 4.37
CA LEU A 301 12.58 -12.74 3.51
C LEU A 301 11.76 -12.37 2.27
N GLN A 302 12.20 -12.84 1.11
CA GLN A 302 11.52 -12.57 -0.16
C GLN A 302 10.42 -13.59 -0.43
N TRP A 303 9.35 -13.13 -1.06
CA TRP A 303 8.32 -14.00 -1.60
C TRP A 303 8.78 -14.59 -2.94
N SER A 304 8.37 -15.82 -3.23
CA SER A 304 8.54 -16.46 -4.53
C SER A 304 7.67 -15.73 -5.57
N GLU A 305 8.17 -15.63 -6.80
CA GLU A 305 7.48 -14.90 -7.87
C GLU A 305 6.08 -15.47 -8.14
N SER A 306 5.92 -16.80 -8.02
CA SER A 306 4.64 -17.50 -8.14
C SER A 306 3.62 -17.15 -7.06
N ALA A 307 4.05 -16.63 -5.90
CA ALA A 307 3.19 -16.36 -4.76
C ALA A 307 2.86 -14.87 -4.54
N ARG A 308 3.63 -13.95 -5.14
CA ARG A 308 3.46 -12.49 -4.92
C ARG A 308 2.02 -12.01 -5.13
N ASP A 309 1.40 -12.49 -6.21
CA ASP A 309 0.03 -12.15 -6.61
C ASP A 309 -1.01 -13.18 -6.15
N LEU A 310 -0.62 -14.09 -5.24
CA LEU A 310 -1.54 -15.02 -4.61
C LEU A 310 -2.29 -14.31 -3.46
N PRO A 311 -3.64 -14.37 -3.42
CA PRO A 311 -4.37 -13.87 -2.27
C PRO A 311 -3.97 -14.62 -0.99
N PHE A 312 -3.73 -13.88 0.09
CA PHE A 312 -3.33 -14.48 1.37
C PHE A 312 -4.48 -15.31 1.98
N PHE A 313 -5.69 -14.73 1.97
CA PHE A 313 -6.93 -15.44 2.30
C PHE A 313 -7.68 -15.81 1.02
N ARG A 314 -7.91 -17.11 0.81
CA ARG A 314 -8.51 -17.64 -0.44
C ARG A 314 -9.84 -18.34 -0.20
N MET A 315 -10.69 -18.36 -1.21
CA MET A 315 -11.85 -19.25 -1.22
C MET A 315 -11.37 -20.70 -1.20
N VAL A 316 -12.00 -21.51 -0.36
CA VAL A 316 -11.61 -22.91 -0.15
C VAL A 316 -12.60 -23.84 -0.84
N SER A 317 -12.08 -24.93 -1.40
CA SER A 317 -12.84 -26.04 -1.99
C SER A 317 -12.34 -27.36 -1.37
N PRO A 318 -12.99 -28.51 -1.64
CA PRO A 318 -12.48 -29.81 -1.17
C PRO A 318 -11.06 -30.12 -1.66
N LYS A 319 -10.64 -29.54 -2.78
CA LYS A 319 -9.27 -29.66 -3.33
C LYS A 319 -8.26 -28.70 -2.69
N GLY A 320 -8.68 -27.89 -1.74
CA GLY A 320 -7.87 -26.84 -1.12
C GLY A 320 -8.22 -25.41 -1.59
N PRO A 321 -7.37 -24.43 -1.24
CA PRO A 321 -7.59 -23.02 -1.58
C PRO A 321 -7.46 -22.78 -3.08
N LYS A 322 -8.39 -22.01 -3.65
CA LYS A 322 -8.35 -21.59 -5.07
C LYS A 322 -7.30 -20.53 -5.28
N ALA A 323 -6.38 -20.73 -6.23
CA ALA A 323 -5.26 -19.83 -6.48
C ALA A 323 -5.68 -18.39 -6.83
N ASP A 324 -6.74 -18.23 -7.62
CA ASP A 324 -7.15 -16.94 -8.20
C ASP A 324 -8.33 -16.28 -7.49
N LYS A 325 -8.85 -16.86 -6.39
CA LYS A 325 -10.05 -16.38 -5.70
C LYS A 325 -9.78 -16.00 -4.26
N ALA A 326 -9.81 -14.69 -3.99
CA ALA A 326 -9.81 -14.12 -2.67
C ALA A 326 -11.01 -14.57 -1.85
N LEU A 327 -10.80 -14.79 -0.55
CA LEU A 327 -11.89 -14.98 0.41
C LEU A 327 -12.79 -13.74 0.39
N THR A 328 -14.11 -13.94 0.37
CA THR A 328 -15.06 -12.83 0.41
C THR A 328 -15.39 -12.44 1.84
N PHE A 329 -15.73 -11.17 2.06
CA PHE A 329 -16.23 -10.71 3.36
C PHE A 329 -17.48 -11.49 3.81
N SER A 330 -18.34 -11.89 2.87
CA SER A 330 -19.53 -12.68 3.19
C SER A 330 -19.17 -14.05 3.73
N SER A 331 -18.20 -14.73 3.10
CA SER A 331 -17.70 -16.03 3.55
C SER A 331 -16.97 -15.91 4.89
N LEU A 332 -16.12 -14.91 5.07
CA LEU A 332 -15.44 -14.65 6.34
C LEU A 332 -16.45 -14.40 7.47
N HIS A 333 -17.45 -13.55 7.24
CA HIS A 333 -18.49 -13.27 8.23
C HIS A 333 -19.29 -14.53 8.58
N HIS A 334 -19.58 -15.37 7.59
CA HIS A 334 -20.27 -16.65 7.82
C HIS A 334 -19.42 -17.57 8.70
N ASN A 335 -18.13 -17.78 8.37
CA ASN A 335 -17.21 -18.60 9.18
C ASN A 335 -17.17 -18.14 10.64
N TYR A 336 -17.09 -16.82 10.87
CA TYR A 336 -17.10 -16.25 12.23
C TYR A 336 -18.42 -16.45 12.95
N THR A 337 -19.55 -16.32 12.24
CA THR A 337 -20.87 -16.48 12.85
C THR A 337 -21.05 -17.92 13.29
N GLU A 338 -20.76 -18.87 12.40
CA GLU A 338 -20.91 -20.29 12.74
C GLU A 338 -19.93 -20.74 13.83
N LEU A 339 -18.67 -20.26 13.81
CA LEU A 339 -17.71 -20.56 14.87
C LEU A 339 -18.20 -20.05 16.23
N ALA A 340 -18.67 -18.81 16.28
CA ALA A 340 -19.19 -18.22 17.51
C ALA A 340 -20.43 -18.97 18.03
N GLU A 341 -21.35 -19.34 17.13
CA GLU A 341 -22.53 -20.13 17.48
C GLU A 341 -22.16 -21.51 18.04
N ARG A 342 -21.16 -22.19 17.46
CA ARG A 342 -20.66 -23.49 17.95
C ARG A 342 -19.98 -23.39 19.31
N ASP A 343 -19.30 -22.29 19.60
CA ASP A 343 -18.72 -22.01 20.93
C ASP A 343 -19.76 -21.49 21.94
N GLY A 344 -21.01 -21.31 21.51
CA GLY A 344 -22.13 -20.93 22.40
C GLY A 344 -22.33 -19.43 22.56
N PHE A 345 -21.71 -18.58 21.73
CA PHE A 345 -22.01 -17.16 21.70
C PHE A 345 -23.41 -16.92 21.14
N LYS A 346 -24.21 -16.14 21.87
CA LYS A 346 -25.54 -15.70 21.42
C LYS A 346 -25.45 -14.59 20.36
N ASP A 347 -24.45 -13.71 20.48
CA ASP A 347 -24.30 -12.54 19.63
C ASP A 347 -23.35 -12.80 18.45
N VAL A 348 -23.67 -12.22 17.30
CA VAL A 348 -22.87 -12.37 16.08
C VAL A 348 -21.54 -11.65 16.21
N LEU A 349 -20.44 -12.40 16.04
CA LEU A 349 -19.09 -11.84 16.03
C LEU A 349 -18.92 -10.79 14.91
N ARG A 350 -18.41 -9.62 15.28
CA ARG A 350 -18.01 -8.60 14.30
C ARG A 350 -16.58 -8.18 14.55
N VAL A 351 -15.71 -8.50 13.60
CA VAL A 351 -14.28 -8.15 13.56
C VAL A 351 -13.94 -6.65 13.67
N HIS A 352 -14.93 -5.76 13.79
CA HIS A 352 -14.71 -4.35 14.05
C HIS A 352 -14.97 -4.05 15.52
N ALA A 353 -13.91 -4.04 16.34
CA ALA A 353 -13.96 -3.39 17.64
C ALA A 353 -14.22 -1.88 17.43
N LYS A 354 -15.26 -1.32 18.05
CA LYS A 354 -15.36 0.13 18.21
C LYS A 354 -14.41 0.51 19.34
N ALA A 355 -13.16 0.82 19.02
CA ALA A 355 -12.41 1.74 19.87
C ALA A 355 -13.15 3.09 19.90
N SER A 356 -13.01 3.87 20.98
CA SER A 356 -13.62 5.20 21.10
C SER A 356 -13.29 6.04 19.87
N GLU A 357 -14.14 6.99 19.47
CA GLU A 357 -13.96 7.77 18.24
C GLU A 357 -12.59 8.51 18.18
N ALA A 358 -12.03 8.87 19.35
CA ALA A 358 -10.69 9.42 19.51
C ALA A 358 -9.58 8.37 19.30
N THR A 359 -9.72 7.17 19.89
CA THR A 359 -8.79 6.05 19.68
C THR A 359 -8.86 5.52 18.24
N ARG A 360 -10.04 5.53 17.59
CA ARG A 360 -10.21 5.26 16.15
C ARG A 360 -9.61 6.35 15.29
N GLY A 361 -9.65 7.61 15.69
CA GLY A 361 -9.02 8.70 14.96
C GLY A 361 -7.52 8.52 14.84
N GLN A 362 -6.87 8.12 15.93
CA GLN A 362 -5.43 7.84 15.99
C GLN A 362 -5.03 6.44 15.47
N ALA A 363 -5.88 5.41 15.62
CA ALA A 363 -5.57 4.03 15.20
C ALA A 363 -6.13 3.60 13.82
N LEU A 364 -7.16 4.30 13.31
CA LEU A 364 -7.91 3.99 12.08
C LEU A 364 -7.96 5.16 11.06
N ASP A 365 -6.99 6.07 11.10
CA ASP A 365 -6.69 7.08 10.07
C ASP A 365 -7.84 8.02 9.70
N HIS A 366 -8.62 8.46 10.68
CA HIS A 366 -9.72 9.39 10.44
C HIS A 366 -9.72 10.52 11.49
N GLN A 367 -8.89 11.55 11.30
CA GLN A 367 -9.18 12.96 11.63
C GLN A 367 -8.44 13.90 10.66
N ASN A 368 -8.91 15.14 10.59
CA ASN A 368 -8.82 16.12 9.49
C ASN A 368 -7.46 16.33 8.78
N HIS A 369 -7.49 16.63 7.48
CA HIS A 369 -6.66 15.99 6.45
C HIS A 369 -5.53 16.84 5.81
N ASP A 370 -5.64 18.16 5.76
CA ASP A 370 -5.02 18.85 4.60
C ASP A 370 -3.56 19.31 4.78
N THR A 371 -2.91 19.06 5.92
CA THR A 371 -1.57 19.66 6.16
C THR A 371 -0.53 18.75 6.80
N TYR A 372 -0.90 17.58 7.35
CA TYR A 372 0.02 16.77 8.16
C TYR A 372 0.30 15.34 7.63
N LEU A 373 -0.40 14.89 6.59
CA LEU A 373 -0.23 13.53 6.05
C LEU A 373 1.08 13.31 5.28
N LYS A 374 1.62 14.34 4.63
CA LYS A 374 2.88 14.24 3.86
C LYS A 374 4.11 13.92 4.73
N TYR A 375 3.99 14.10 6.06
CA TYR A 375 5.05 13.85 7.03
C TYR A 375 4.70 12.73 8.03
N GLN A 376 3.58 12.04 7.82
CA GLN A 376 3.21 10.93 8.70
C GLN A 376 4.13 9.73 8.43
N SER A 377 4.58 9.09 9.50
CA SER A 377 5.39 7.86 9.45
C SER A 377 4.77 6.83 8.51
N ALA A 378 5.59 6.16 7.69
CA ALA A 378 5.18 5.08 6.81
C ALA A 378 4.57 3.86 7.54
N LEU A 379 4.61 3.86 8.87
CA LEU A 379 4.02 2.86 9.77
C LEU A 379 3.11 3.51 10.79
N LYS A 380 2.11 2.74 11.26
CA LYS A 380 1.30 3.12 12.41
C LYS A 380 2.18 3.34 13.64
N SER A 381 1.93 4.43 14.35
CA SER A 381 2.72 4.84 15.52
C SER A 381 2.48 3.95 16.74
N LEU A 382 1.25 3.48 16.95
CA LEU A 382 0.86 2.67 18.10
C LEU A 382 1.05 1.17 17.84
N ASP A 383 1.45 0.44 18.87
CA ASP A 383 1.39 -1.03 18.90
C ASP A 383 -0.08 -1.44 19.11
N VAL A 384 -0.82 -1.61 18.01
CA VAL A 384 -2.24 -1.95 18.04
C VAL A 384 -2.48 -3.33 18.66
N GLN A 385 -1.54 -4.27 18.48
CA GLN A 385 -1.61 -5.58 19.10
C GLN A 385 -1.53 -5.46 20.62
N ALA A 386 -0.55 -4.73 21.14
CA ALA A 386 -0.42 -4.52 22.58
C ALA A 386 -1.63 -3.81 23.18
N LEU A 387 -2.17 -2.78 22.50
CA LEU A 387 -3.38 -2.08 22.95
C LEU A 387 -4.63 -2.98 22.99
N PHE A 388 -4.78 -3.90 22.03
CA PHE A 388 -5.96 -4.77 21.99
C PHE A 388 -5.90 -5.87 23.05
N TYR A 389 -4.71 -6.45 23.26
CA TYR A 389 -4.49 -7.56 24.19
C TYR A 389 -4.04 -7.14 25.60
N ASP A 390 -4.00 -5.83 25.89
CA ASP A 390 -3.54 -5.26 27.17
C ASP A 390 -2.12 -5.73 27.54
N LEU A 391 -1.21 -5.67 26.56
CA LEU A 391 0.21 -6.00 26.72
C LEU A 391 1.07 -4.74 26.84
N ASP A 392 2.29 -4.91 27.35
CA ASP A 392 3.31 -3.88 27.20
C ASP A 392 3.67 -3.68 25.72
N PRO A 393 3.69 -2.43 25.23
CA PRO A 393 4.06 -2.14 23.86
C PRO A 393 5.57 -2.38 23.64
N ASP A 394 5.91 -3.00 22.50
CA ASP A 394 7.31 -3.20 22.08
C ASP A 394 7.52 -2.62 20.68
N TYR A 395 8.20 -1.49 20.63
CA TYR A 395 8.44 -0.74 19.39
C TYR A 395 9.73 -1.12 18.68
N GLU A 396 10.52 -2.08 19.17
CA GLU A 396 11.82 -2.41 18.55
C GLU A 396 11.72 -2.85 17.08
N CYS A 397 10.60 -3.49 16.70
CA CYS A 397 10.36 -3.91 15.32
C CYS A 397 9.93 -2.71 14.45
N ARG A 398 9.08 -1.83 14.98
CA ARG A 398 8.68 -0.59 14.33
C ARG A 398 9.87 0.34 14.09
N ASP A 399 10.71 0.51 15.10
CA ASP A 399 11.88 1.39 15.04
C ASP A 399 12.92 0.86 14.04
N MET A 400 13.03 -0.47 13.90
CA MET A 400 13.85 -1.07 12.85
C MET A 400 13.30 -0.75 11.46
N GLU A 401 12.00 -0.93 11.23
CA GLU A 401 11.36 -0.60 9.94
C GLU A 401 11.48 0.88 9.56
N GLN A 402 11.54 1.79 10.54
CA GLN A 402 11.79 3.21 10.29
C GLN A 402 13.27 3.53 10.02
N SER A 403 14.18 2.63 10.37
CA SER A 403 15.62 2.86 10.28
C SER A 403 16.15 2.52 8.90
N MET A 404 17.01 3.39 8.35
CA MET A 404 17.79 3.07 7.14
C MET A 404 18.69 1.83 7.34
N ALA A 405 19.02 1.48 8.58
CA ALA A 405 19.79 0.27 8.90
C ALA A 405 19.06 -1.02 8.49
N HIS A 406 17.73 -0.98 8.34
CA HIS A 406 16.95 -2.12 7.86
C HIS A 406 17.37 -2.58 6.45
N HIS A 407 17.70 -1.61 5.59
CA HIS A 407 18.11 -1.86 4.20
C HIS A 407 19.63 -1.85 4.01
N ARG A 408 20.40 -1.72 5.10
CA ARG A 408 21.86 -1.70 5.04
C ARG A 408 22.41 -3.11 5.02
N ASP A 409 23.25 -3.40 4.03
CA ASP A 409 24.11 -4.59 4.01
C ASP A 409 25.59 -4.16 4.01
N PRO A 410 26.35 -4.45 5.08
CA PRO A 410 27.78 -4.14 5.09
C PRO A 410 28.61 -4.95 4.11
N ASN A 411 28.07 -6.02 3.52
CA ASN A 411 28.77 -6.90 2.59
C ASN A 411 28.67 -6.41 1.13
N VAL A 412 27.93 -5.32 0.89
CA VAL A 412 27.86 -4.71 -0.44
C VAL A 412 29.27 -4.32 -0.93
N PRO A 413 29.68 -4.70 -2.16
CA PRO A 413 30.98 -4.33 -2.69
C PRO A 413 31.13 -2.80 -2.78
N GLN A 414 32.20 -2.26 -2.18
CA GLN A 414 32.52 -0.82 -2.28
C GLN A 414 33.36 -0.49 -3.52
N HIS A 415 33.96 -1.50 -4.14
CA HIS A 415 34.84 -1.39 -5.28
C HIS A 415 34.53 -2.48 -6.31
N LEU A 416 34.85 -2.22 -7.58
CA LEU A 416 34.80 -3.25 -8.62
C LEU A 416 35.82 -4.35 -8.28
N ASN A 417 35.45 -5.61 -8.47
CA ASN A 417 36.42 -6.70 -8.42
C ASN A 417 37.38 -6.62 -9.63
N ALA A 418 38.45 -7.42 -9.60
CA ALA A 418 39.48 -7.40 -10.64
C ALA A 418 38.92 -7.68 -12.05
N ALA A 419 37.94 -8.59 -12.16
CA ALA A 419 37.31 -8.93 -13.43
C ALA A 419 36.49 -7.76 -14.00
N ALA A 420 35.63 -7.14 -13.19
CA ALA A 420 34.80 -6.01 -13.60
C ALA A 420 35.65 -4.74 -13.88
N LEU A 421 36.76 -4.56 -13.17
CA LEU A 421 37.72 -3.50 -13.46
C LEU A 421 38.42 -3.73 -14.80
N ALA A 422 38.87 -4.96 -15.07
CA ALA A 422 39.49 -5.31 -16.35
C ALA A 422 38.51 -5.16 -17.53
N GLU A 423 37.23 -5.48 -17.32
CA GLU A 423 36.17 -5.21 -18.31
C GLU A 423 36.02 -3.71 -18.58
N PHE A 424 35.97 -2.89 -17.52
CA PHE A 424 35.89 -1.43 -17.63
C PHE A 424 37.10 -0.83 -18.37
N GLU A 425 38.31 -1.36 -18.13
CA GLU A 425 39.53 -0.89 -18.80
C GLU A 425 39.59 -1.24 -20.29
N ARG A 426 38.84 -2.27 -20.72
CA ARG A 426 38.74 -2.69 -22.14
C ARG A 426 37.62 -1.99 -22.91
N ASP A 427 36.75 -1.23 -22.26
CA ASP A 427 35.70 -0.45 -22.91
C ASP A 427 36.30 0.53 -23.93
N GLU A 428 35.87 0.46 -25.18
CA GLU A 428 36.45 1.23 -26.29
C GLU A 428 36.44 2.74 -26.03
N GLU A 429 35.39 3.25 -25.39
CA GLU A 429 35.28 4.67 -25.06
C GLU A 429 36.23 5.02 -23.91
N VAL A 430 36.40 4.15 -22.92
CA VAL A 430 37.39 4.33 -21.84
C VAL A 430 38.82 4.28 -22.37
N VAL A 431 39.14 3.38 -23.30
CA VAL A 431 40.43 3.32 -23.99
C VAL A 431 40.70 4.63 -24.74
N SER A 432 39.75 5.09 -25.55
CA SER A 432 39.85 6.36 -26.28
C SER A 432 40.04 7.57 -25.35
N LEU A 433 39.32 7.60 -24.22
CA LEU A 433 39.49 8.63 -23.20
C LEU A 433 40.90 8.59 -22.59
N ASN A 434 41.43 7.41 -22.28
CA ASN A 434 42.78 7.25 -21.72
C ASN A 434 43.86 7.71 -22.70
N GLU A 435 43.75 7.33 -23.97
CA GLU A 435 44.67 7.76 -25.02
C GLU A 435 44.68 9.29 -25.16
N ARG A 436 43.50 9.91 -25.21
CA ARG A 436 43.37 11.38 -25.30
C ARG A 436 43.90 12.09 -24.05
N ILE A 437 43.67 11.53 -22.87
CA ILE A 437 44.24 12.04 -21.60
C ILE A 437 45.76 11.95 -21.62
N ALA A 438 46.33 10.84 -22.10
CA ALA A 438 47.78 10.65 -22.20
C ALA A 438 48.41 11.66 -23.18
N GLU A 439 47.76 11.89 -24.33
CA GLU A 439 48.18 12.87 -25.32
C GLU A 439 48.15 14.30 -24.76
N LEU A 440 47.05 14.72 -24.15
CA LEU A 440 46.96 16.03 -23.51
C LEU A 440 47.98 16.19 -22.37
N THR A 441 48.27 15.12 -21.64
CA THR A 441 49.28 15.13 -20.57
C THR A 441 50.69 15.32 -21.13
N LYS A 442 51.02 14.69 -22.27
CA LYS A 442 52.28 14.93 -22.99
C LYS A 442 52.37 16.37 -23.48
N GLN A 443 51.30 16.92 -24.05
CA GLN A 443 51.27 18.31 -24.54
C GLN A 443 51.39 19.35 -23.42
N ILE A 444 50.89 19.07 -22.22
CA ILE A 444 51.06 19.94 -21.05
C ILE A 444 52.52 19.93 -20.55
N ALA A 445 53.25 18.82 -20.75
CA ALA A 445 54.68 18.68 -20.46
C ALA A 445 55.13 19.16 -19.06
N GLY A 446 54.25 19.11 -18.05
CA GLY A 446 54.54 19.60 -16.70
C GLY A 446 54.44 21.12 -16.50
N HIS A 447 53.96 21.87 -17.51
CA HIS A 447 53.78 23.33 -17.47
C HIS A 447 52.29 23.74 -17.50
N PRO A 448 51.49 23.40 -16.46
CA PRO A 448 50.04 23.63 -16.46
C PRO A 448 49.64 25.11 -16.55
N GLU A 449 50.48 26.02 -16.04
CA GLU A 449 50.22 27.47 -16.05
C GLU A 449 50.29 28.08 -17.47
N LEU A 450 51.08 27.47 -18.36
CA LEU A 450 51.22 27.89 -19.76
C LEU A 450 50.15 27.27 -20.68
N HIS A 451 49.50 26.19 -20.24
CA HIS A 451 48.58 25.38 -21.05
C HIS A 451 47.18 25.25 -20.42
N LYS A 452 46.64 26.37 -19.89
CA LYS A 452 45.37 26.39 -19.14
C LYS A 452 44.18 25.78 -19.89
N THR A 453 44.08 25.98 -21.20
CA THR A 453 43.01 25.40 -22.04
C THR A 453 43.09 23.88 -22.15
N LEU A 454 44.30 23.34 -22.35
CA LEU A 454 44.56 21.89 -22.41
C LEU A 454 44.29 21.22 -21.05
N VAL A 455 44.61 21.91 -19.95
CA VAL A 455 44.29 21.45 -18.59
C VAL A 455 42.78 21.35 -18.38
N VAL A 456 42.00 22.33 -18.84
CA VAL A 456 40.53 22.30 -18.76
C VAL A 456 39.95 21.15 -19.59
N GLU A 457 40.45 20.92 -20.81
CA GLU A 457 40.01 19.80 -21.64
C GLU A 457 40.34 18.45 -20.98
N ARG A 458 41.58 18.26 -20.51
CA ARG A 458 42.00 17.04 -19.81
C ARG A 458 41.13 16.78 -18.57
N ASN A 459 40.84 17.82 -17.79
CA ASN A 459 39.98 17.71 -16.60
C ASN A 459 38.55 17.30 -16.98
N ARG A 460 37.99 17.82 -18.08
CA ARG A 460 36.68 17.36 -18.60
C ARG A 460 36.71 15.88 -18.96
N LEU A 461 37.79 15.38 -19.57
CA LEU A 461 37.93 13.97 -19.90
C LEU A 461 38.09 13.08 -18.66
N TYR A 462 38.85 13.52 -17.65
CA TYR A 462 38.91 12.85 -16.35
C TYR A 462 37.52 12.76 -15.70
N SER A 463 36.75 13.85 -15.68
CA SER A 463 35.39 13.85 -15.15
C SER A 463 34.46 12.91 -15.94
N LYS A 464 34.59 12.87 -17.27
CA LYS A 464 33.81 11.95 -18.12
C LYS A 464 34.14 10.49 -17.81
N LYS A 465 35.43 10.15 -17.69
CA LYS A 465 35.88 8.80 -17.29
C LYS A 465 35.40 8.44 -15.88
N ALA A 466 35.50 9.36 -14.92
CA ALA A 466 35.05 9.14 -13.55
C ALA A 466 33.54 8.84 -13.48
N LYS A 467 32.73 9.60 -14.24
CA LYS A 467 31.28 9.36 -14.33
C LYS A 467 30.96 7.98 -14.91
N LYS A 468 31.69 7.53 -15.93
CA LYS A 468 31.53 6.16 -16.47
C LYS A 468 31.89 5.10 -15.44
N LEU A 469 32.98 5.27 -14.71
CA LEU A 469 33.39 4.35 -13.64
C LEU A 469 32.32 4.29 -12.53
N GLU A 470 31.71 5.41 -12.20
CA GLU A 470 30.60 5.49 -11.23
C GLU A 470 29.35 4.76 -11.74
N THR A 471 29.00 4.90 -13.03
CA THR A 471 27.92 4.13 -13.65
C THR A 471 28.19 2.63 -13.59
N LYS A 472 29.38 2.17 -14.01
CA LYS A 472 29.75 0.75 -13.96
C LYS A 472 29.74 0.21 -12.53
N ARG A 473 30.19 0.99 -11.54
CA ARG A 473 30.09 0.65 -10.11
C ARG A 473 28.64 0.51 -9.65
N SER A 474 27.77 1.45 -10.04
CA SER A 474 26.35 1.41 -9.69
C SER A 474 25.65 0.17 -10.28
N GLU A 475 25.95 -0.17 -11.53
CA GLU A 475 25.46 -1.40 -12.18
C GLU A 475 25.95 -2.66 -11.48
N PHE A 476 27.24 -2.72 -11.14
CA PHE A 476 27.83 -3.84 -10.41
C PHE A 476 27.20 -4.03 -9.03
N ILE A 477 26.98 -2.94 -8.29
CA ILE A 477 26.29 -2.96 -6.99
C ILE A 477 24.83 -3.40 -7.16
N ALA A 478 24.14 -2.93 -8.19
CA ALA A 478 22.75 -3.34 -8.46
C ALA A 478 22.66 -4.85 -8.73
N GLN A 479 23.53 -5.40 -9.59
CA GLN A 479 23.62 -6.84 -9.84
C GLN A 479 23.91 -7.65 -8.58
N TRP A 480 24.79 -7.13 -7.71
CA TRP A 480 25.06 -7.75 -6.41
C TRP A 480 23.80 -7.77 -5.54
N TRP A 481 23.05 -6.66 -5.47
CA TRP A 481 21.80 -6.62 -4.70
C TRP A 481 20.77 -7.62 -5.23
N ASP A 482 20.64 -7.74 -6.56
CA ASP A 482 19.71 -8.67 -7.21
C ASP A 482 20.05 -10.14 -6.89
N ALA A 483 21.33 -10.49 -6.79
CA ALA A 483 21.79 -11.85 -6.50
C ALA A 483 21.92 -12.17 -5.00
N SER A 484 22.20 -11.16 -4.16
CA SER A 484 22.61 -11.34 -2.76
C SER A 484 21.66 -12.20 -1.93
N TYR A 485 20.36 -12.06 -2.15
CA TYR A 485 19.36 -12.85 -1.42
C TYR A 485 19.50 -14.35 -1.69
N ASP A 486 19.67 -14.73 -2.97
CA ASP A 486 19.77 -16.13 -3.36
C ASP A 486 21.07 -16.75 -2.85
N GLU A 487 22.16 -15.98 -2.83
CA GLU A 487 23.43 -16.37 -2.23
C GLU A 487 23.29 -16.64 -0.72
N TYR A 488 22.65 -15.74 0.02
CA TYR A 488 22.39 -15.95 1.46
C TYR A 488 21.49 -17.15 1.73
N ILE A 489 20.48 -17.37 0.89
CA ILE A 489 19.59 -18.54 1.00
C ILE A 489 20.35 -19.84 0.76
N ALA A 490 21.30 -19.85 -0.19
CA ALA A 490 22.18 -20.98 -0.46
C ALA A 490 23.20 -21.25 0.66
N GLY A 491 23.32 -20.34 1.63
CA GLY A 491 24.26 -20.44 2.75
C GLY A 491 25.65 -19.89 2.42
N ASN A 492 25.78 -19.11 1.35
CA ASN A 492 27.04 -18.44 1.03
C ASN A 492 27.20 -17.20 1.91
N ASP A 493 28.39 -17.06 2.51
CA ASP A 493 28.79 -15.87 3.23
C ASP A 493 29.69 -15.00 2.34
N PHE A 494 29.35 -13.72 2.21
CA PHE A 494 30.22 -12.73 1.57
C PHE A 494 31.33 -12.32 2.56
N THR A 495 32.34 -13.16 2.73
CA THR A 495 33.42 -12.96 3.72
C THR A 495 34.47 -11.93 3.30
N GLU A 496 34.48 -11.45 2.05
CA GLU A 496 35.45 -10.46 1.57
C GLU A 496 35.09 -9.05 2.03
N ARG A 497 35.31 -8.81 3.32
CA ARG A 497 35.43 -7.46 3.85
C ARG A 497 36.83 -6.97 3.53
N ASP A 498 36.96 -5.92 2.71
CA ASP A 498 38.19 -5.12 2.76
C ASP A 498 38.21 -4.43 4.13
N THR A 499 38.90 -5.05 5.09
CA THR A 499 39.03 -4.56 6.47
C THR A 499 39.94 -3.33 6.56
N THR A 500 40.44 -2.81 5.45
CA THR A 500 41.32 -1.65 5.46
C THR A 500 40.51 -0.40 5.81
N SER A 501 40.47 -0.08 7.10
CA SER A 501 39.89 1.17 7.60
C SER A 501 40.45 2.36 6.82
N LEU A 502 39.59 3.01 6.03
CA LEU A 502 39.89 4.29 5.39
C LEU A 502 40.26 5.35 6.42
N LEU A 503 39.77 5.23 7.66
CA LEU A 503 40.19 6.10 8.77
C LEU A 503 41.69 5.94 9.05
N TYR A 504 42.20 4.71 9.03
CA TYR A 504 43.62 4.43 9.23
C TYR A 504 44.48 4.96 8.07
N LYS A 505 44.02 4.81 6.81
CA LYS A 505 44.68 5.38 5.62
C LYS A 505 44.65 6.92 5.61
N THR A 506 43.53 7.53 5.98
CA THR A 506 43.34 8.98 6.02
C THR A 506 44.13 9.62 7.16
N VAL A 507 44.11 9.03 8.36
CA VAL A 507 44.93 9.46 9.50
C VAL A 507 46.41 9.35 9.15
N ARG A 508 46.86 8.22 8.56
CA ARG A 508 48.24 8.08 8.10
C ARG A 508 48.63 9.12 7.06
N ASN A 509 47.78 9.43 6.08
CA ASN A 509 48.08 10.46 5.07
C ASN A 509 48.02 11.90 5.62
N ILE A 510 47.23 12.16 6.66
CA ILE A 510 47.22 13.46 7.36
C ILE A 510 48.50 13.64 8.18
N PHE A 511 48.96 12.59 8.88
CA PHE A 511 50.14 12.66 9.74
C PHE A 511 51.48 12.42 9.00
N CYS A 512 51.50 11.73 7.86
CA CYS A 512 52.70 11.52 7.05
C CYS A 512 53.00 12.67 6.06
N ASN A 513 52.14 13.69 5.97
CA ASN A 513 52.42 14.92 5.19
C ASN A 513 53.10 16.03 6.03
N VAL A 514 53.56 15.73 7.25
CA VAL A 514 54.25 16.69 8.14
C VAL A 514 55.78 16.48 8.18
N GLU A 515 56.31 15.38 7.65
CA GLU A 515 57.76 15.15 7.58
C GLU A 515 58.25 15.22 6.14
N GLY A 516 58.57 16.43 5.69
CA GLY A 516 59.05 16.65 4.33
C GLY A 516 59.38 18.10 4.01
N ASN A 517 60.25 18.73 4.79
CA ASN A 517 61.08 19.82 4.29
C ASN A 517 62.45 19.73 4.98
N PRO A 518 63.58 19.73 4.24
CA PRO A 518 64.90 19.79 4.86
C PRO A 518 65.11 21.05 5.69
#